data_AF-A0A4R6SM25-F1
#
_entry.id   AF-A0A4R6SM25-F1
#
_cell.length_a   1.000
_cell.length_b   1.000
_cell.length_c   1.000
_cell.angle_alpha   90.00
_cell.angle_beta   90.00
_cell.angle_gamma   90.00
#
_symmetry.space_group_name_H-M   'P 1'
#
loop_
_entity.id
_entity.type
_entity.pdbx_description
1 polymer ?
#
loop_
_entity_poly.entity_id
_entity_poly.type
_entity_poly.pdbx_seq_one_letter_code
_entity_poly.pdbx_strand_id
1 'polypeptide(L)'
;MSVVGRIARVLPVAAVTVAATALGGVAVFTVSNAGCADPGRYVQHDGHVELVGGCIDARDLPRAPGVVDKQAPAQPATPLGGVDRLQQARP
;
A
#
# COMPACT_ATOMS: atom_id res chain seq x y z
N MET A 1 24.09 -31.74 40.80
CA MET A 1 23.52 -30.59 40.07
C MET A 1 22.00 -30.72 40.02
N SER A 2 21.29 -30.04 40.92
CA SER A 2 19.85 -30.21 41.14
C SER A 2 19.02 -29.97 39.88
N VAL A 3 18.33 -31.02 39.42
CA VAL A 3 17.37 -30.99 38.30
C VAL A 3 16.32 -29.88 38.49
N VAL A 4 15.90 -29.66 39.75
CA VAL A 4 14.97 -28.61 40.18
C VAL A 4 15.44 -27.19 39.81
N GLY A 5 16.74 -26.90 39.92
CA GLY A 5 17.28 -25.58 39.59
C GLY A 5 17.38 -25.29 38.08
N ARG A 6 17.42 -26.33 37.25
CA ARG A 6 17.37 -26.18 35.79
C ARG A 6 15.93 -25.96 35.31
N ILE A 7 14.98 -26.71 35.85
CA ILE A 7 13.55 -26.60 35.50
C ILE A 7 13.02 -25.20 35.84
N ALA A 8 13.40 -24.66 37.00
CA ALA A 8 13.03 -23.29 37.40
C ALA A 8 13.56 -22.20 36.45
N ARG A 9 14.63 -22.47 35.69
CA ARG A 9 15.19 -21.55 34.69
C ARG A 9 14.61 -21.72 33.28
N VAL A 10 14.07 -22.89 32.94
CA VAL A 10 13.57 -23.19 31.58
C VAL A 10 12.10 -22.81 31.42
N LEU A 11 11.30 -22.92 32.48
CA LEU A 11 9.89 -22.50 32.51
C LEU A 11 9.65 -21.07 31.98
N PRO A 12 10.38 -20.02 32.41
CA PRO A 12 10.16 -18.67 31.91
C PRO A 12 10.48 -18.53 30.42
N VAL A 13 11.51 -19.23 29.93
CA VAL A 13 11.87 -19.21 28.50
C VAL A 13 10.77 -19.86 27.65
N ALA A 14 10.23 -20.98 28.11
CA ALA A 14 9.09 -21.64 27.46
C ALA A 14 7.85 -20.74 27.44
N ALA A 15 7.52 -20.08 28.56
CA ALA A 15 6.40 -19.17 28.63
C ALA A 15 6.54 -17.98 27.66
N VAL A 16 7.73 -17.36 27.60
CA VAL A 16 7.99 -16.21 26.71
C VAL A 16 7.97 -16.64 25.24
N THR A 17 8.52 -17.81 24.91
CA THR A 17 8.49 -18.32 23.52
C THR A 17 7.07 -18.64 23.06
N VAL A 18 6.24 -19.24 23.91
CA VAL A 18 4.82 -19.46 23.63
C VAL A 18 4.08 -18.13 23.46
N ALA A 19 4.31 -17.16 24.34
CA ALA A 19 3.68 -15.84 24.22
C ALA A 19 4.10 -15.11 22.94
N ALA A 20 5.40 -15.14 22.60
CA ALA A 20 5.92 -14.50 21.39
C ALA A 20 5.37 -15.15 20.11
N THR A 21 5.28 -16.48 20.07
CA THR A 21 4.70 -17.19 18.93
C THR A 21 3.20 -16.94 18.80
N ALA A 22 2.46 -16.90 19.91
CA ALA A 22 1.05 -16.53 19.91
C ALA A 22 0.84 -15.11 19.37
N LEU A 23 1.62 -14.13 19.86
CA LEU A 23 1.56 -12.74 19.38
C LEU A 23 1.93 -12.61 17.91
N GLY A 24 2.97 -13.32 17.45
CA GLY A 24 3.34 -13.38 16.04
C GLY A 24 2.23 -13.97 15.17
N GLY A 25 1.57 -15.03 15.66
CA GLY A 25 0.41 -15.63 15.01
C GLY A 25 -0.77 -14.66 14.89
N VAL A 26 -1.09 -13.93 15.96
CA VAL A 26 -2.15 -12.90 15.96
C VAL A 26 -1.87 -11.81 14.93
N ALA A 27 -0.62 -11.36 14.80
CA ALA A 27 -0.25 -10.35 13.82
C ALA A 27 -0.47 -10.84 12.37
N VAL A 28 -0.03 -12.07 12.06
CA VAL A 28 -0.23 -12.67 10.73
C VAL A 28 -1.73 -12.84 10.45
N PHE A 29 -2.48 -13.39 11.41
CA PHE A 29 -3.93 -13.56 11.29
C PHE A 29 -4.62 -12.22 11.00
N THR A 30 -4.24 -11.15 11.72
CA THR A 30 -4.80 -9.82 11.51
C THR A 30 -4.53 -9.30 10.11
N VAL A 31 -3.29 -9.42 9.60
CA VAL A 31 -2.96 -8.97 8.23
C VAL A 31 -3.73 -9.77 7.18
N SER A 32 -3.86 -11.08 7.34
CA SER A 32 -4.63 -11.92 6.42
C SER A 32 -6.13 -11.59 6.45
N ASN A 33 -6.67 -11.25 7.63
CA ASN A 33 -8.10 -10.98 7.81
C ASN A 33 -8.47 -9.52 7.55
N ALA A 34 -7.50 -8.60 7.60
CA ALA A 34 -7.62 -7.24 7.07
C ALA A 34 -7.71 -7.19 5.54
N GLY A 35 -7.73 -8.38 4.90
CA GLY A 35 -7.96 -8.67 3.48
C GLY A 35 -8.48 -7.48 2.68
N CYS A 36 -7.55 -6.75 2.08
CA CYS A 36 -7.89 -5.86 0.99
C CYS A 36 -8.36 -6.71 -0.17
N ALA A 37 -9.47 -6.30 -0.80
CA ALA A 37 -10.06 -7.05 -1.90
C ALA A 37 -9.09 -7.25 -3.08
N ASP A 38 -8.08 -6.38 -3.22
CA ASP A 38 -7.07 -6.45 -4.27
C ASP A 38 -5.64 -6.29 -3.69
N PRO A 39 -4.86 -7.38 -3.51
CA PRO A 39 -3.48 -7.30 -3.07
C PRO A 39 -2.60 -6.69 -4.16
N GLY A 40 -1.80 -5.69 -3.80
CA GLY A 40 -0.99 -4.91 -4.75
C GLY A 40 0.03 -5.77 -5.49
N ARG A 41 0.17 -5.54 -6.80
CA ARG A 41 1.08 -6.27 -7.68
C ARG A 41 1.89 -5.31 -8.54
N TYR A 42 3.19 -5.56 -8.62
CA TYR A 42 4.07 -4.80 -9.49
C TYR A 42 3.99 -5.34 -10.92
N VAL A 43 3.58 -4.48 -11.85
CA VAL A 43 3.49 -4.79 -13.27
C VAL A 43 4.47 -3.90 -14.02
N GLN A 44 5.29 -4.49 -14.87
CA GLN A 44 6.17 -3.74 -15.77
C GLN A 44 5.37 -3.31 -17.00
N HIS A 45 5.23 -1.99 -17.19
CA HIS A 45 4.64 -1.37 -18.38
C HIS A 45 5.67 -0.41 -18.97
N ASP A 46 5.94 -0.48 -20.28
CA ASP A 46 6.74 0.51 -21.03
C ASP A 46 8.02 0.99 -20.32
N GLY A 47 8.79 0.06 -19.75
CA GLY A 47 10.07 0.35 -19.09
C GLY A 47 9.97 0.96 -17.69
N HIS A 48 8.79 0.99 -17.07
CA HIS A 48 8.59 1.38 -15.68
C HIS A 48 7.78 0.34 -14.91
N VAL A 49 8.00 0.29 -13.60
CA VAL A 49 7.27 -0.59 -12.68
C VAL A 49 6.10 0.20 -12.10
N GLU A 50 4.88 -0.26 -12.35
CA GLU A 50 3.66 0.28 -11.75
C GLU A 50 3.13 -0.67 -10.68
N LEU A 51 2.69 -0.13 -9.54
CA LEU A 51 1.96 -0.89 -8.53
C LEU A 51 0.47 -0.79 -8.85
N VAL A 52 -0.13 -1.90 -9.28
CA VAL A 52 -1.56 -2.01 -9.60
C VAL A 52 -2.28 -2.67 -8.42
N GLY A 53 -3.46 -2.15 -8.07
CA GLY A 53 -4.23 -2.63 -6.92
C GLY A 53 -3.63 -2.16 -5.59
N GLY A 54 -3.80 -2.96 -4.55
CA GLY A 54 -3.28 -2.69 -3.21
C GLY A 54 -4.33 -2.21 -2.21
N CYS A 55 -3.94 -2.19 -0.94
CA CYS A 55 -4.76 -1.75 0.18
C CYS A 55 -4.94 -0.23 0.27
N ILE A 56 -4.17 0.53 -0.51
CA ILE A 56 -4.05 1.99 -0.39
C ILE A 56 -4.39 2.59 -1.75
N ASP A 57 -5.30 3.56 -1.77
CA ASP A 57 -5.63 4.30 -2.98
C ASP A 57 -4.52 5.30 -3.31
N ALA A 58 -4.14 5.39 -4.59
CA ALA A 58 -3.12 6.32 -5.05
C ALA A 58 -3.48 7.79 -4.76
N ARG A 59 -4.77 8.12 -4.60
CA ARG A 59 -5.24 9.47 -4.24
C ARG A 59 -4.90 9.88 -2.82
N ASP A 60 -4.70 8.92 -1.92
CA ASP A 60 -4.34 9.18 -0.52
C ASP A 60 -2.83 9.34 -0.32
N LEU A 61 -2.02 9.06 -1.36
CA LEU A 61 -0.57 9.18 -1.31
C LEU A 61 -0.13 10.58 -1.77
N PRO A 62 0.83 11.20 -1.07
CA PRO A 62 1.42 12.45 -1.53
C PRO A 62 2.11 12.23 -2.89
N ARG A 63 1.94 13.19 -3.81
CA ARG A 63 2.51 13.11 -5.15
C ARG A 63 4.03 12.94 -5.06
N ALA A 64 4.54 11.85 -5.61
CA ALA A 64 5.96 11.57 -5.61
C ALA A 64 6.73 12.67 -6.37
N PRO A 65 7.86 13.18 -5.82
CA PRO A 65 8.65 14.19 -6.50
C PRO A 65 9.18 13.65 -7.84
N GLY A 66 8.80 14.30 -8.95
CA GLY A 66 9.28 13.94 -10.29
C GLY A 66 8.36 13.05 -11.13
N VAL A 67 7.17 12.66 -10.63
CA VAL A 67 6.17 11.96 -11.45
C VAL A 67 5.33 13.01 -12.21
N VAL A 68 5.50 13.08 -13.52
CA VAL A 68 4.54 13.74 -14.42
C VAL A 68 3.31 12.84 -14.47
N ASP A 69 2.17 13.31 -13.96
CA ASP A 69 0.94 12.51 -13.91
C ASP A 69 0.57 12.02 -15.32
N LYS A 70 0.73 10.71 -15.59
CA LYS A 70 0.17 10.08 -16.81
C LYS A 70 -1.26 9.62 -16.61
N GLN A 71 -1.77 9.62 -15.38
CA GLN A 71 -3.13 9.19 -15.07
C GLN A 71 -4.13 10.34 -15.17
N ALA A 72 -4.27 10.89 -16.37
CA ALA A 72 -5.56 11.42 -16.78
C ALA A 72 -6.34 10.25 -17.38
N PRO A 73 -7.56 9.91 -16.90
CA PRO A 73 -8.48 9.19 -17.76
C PRO A 73 -8.52 9.95 -19.08
N ALA A 74 -8.50 9.23 -20.20
CA ALA A 74 -8.80 9.83 -21.50
C ALA A 74 -10.23 10.40 -21.44
N GLN A 75 -10.35 11.62 -20.91
CA GLN A 75 -11.52 12.44 -21.08
C GLN A 75 -11.52 12.76 -22.57
N PRO A 76 -12.58 12.37 -23.31
CA PRO A 76 -12.71 12.77 -24.70
C PRO A 76 -12.54 14.29 -24.73
N ALA A 77 -11.59 14.77 -25.53
CA ALA A 77 -11.40 16.19 -25.74
C ALA A 77 -12.72 16.78 -26.23
N THR A 78 -13.48 17.41 -25.33
CA THR A 78 -14.59 18.28 -25.70
C THR A 78 -13.95 19.56 -26.22
N PRO A 79 -14.06 19.89 -27.52
CA PRO A 79 -13.51 21.12 -28.05
C PRO A 79 -14.50 22.25 -27.72
N LEU A 80 -14.48 22.73 -26.48
CA LEU A 80 -15.16 23.97 -26.09
C LEU A 80 -14.25 24.78 -25.16
N GLY A 81 -13.26 25.43 -25.77
CA GLY A 81 -12.44 26.45 -25.09
C GLY A 81 -11.80 27.46 -26.04
N GLY A 82 -12.16 27.44 -27.33
CA GLY A 82 -11.50 28.24 -28.38
C GLY A 82 -12.27 29.47 -28.87
N VAL A 83 -13.49 29.73 -28.38
CA VAL A 83 -14.35 30.79 -28.93
C VAL A 83 -14.20 32.16 -28.25
N ASP A 84 -13.66 32.22 -27.02
CA ASP A 84 -13.54 33.49 -26.28
C ASP A 84 -12.45 34.42 -26.84
N ARG A 85 -11.39 33.87 -27.46
CA ARG A 85 -10.29 34.69 -28.02
C ARG A 85 -10.64 35.39 -29.32
N LEU A 86 -11.61 34.90 -30.09
CA LEU A 86 -12.03 35.53 -31.35
C LEU A 86 -13.07 36.64 -31.10
N GLN A 87 -13.78 36.61 -29.98
CA GLN A 87 -14.73 37.66 -29.60
C GLN A 87 -14.02 38.89 -28.99
N GLN A 88 -12.92 38.70 -28.27
CA GLN A 88 -12.13 39.79 -27.64
C GLN A 88 -11.32 40.65 -28.62
N ALA A 89 -11.21 40.24 -29.89
CA ALA A 89 -10.47 40.99 -30.92
C ALA A 89 -11.37 41.83 -31.84
N ARG A 90 -12.68 41.94 -31.56
CA ARG A 90 -13.59 42.83 -32.30
C ARG A 90 -13.83 44.11 -31.48
N PRO A 91 -13.37 45.29 -31.95
CA PRO A 91 -13.60 46.57 -31.29
C PRO A 91 -15.08 46.99 -31.34
#